data_AF-A0A816Y4W4-F1
#
_entry.id   AF-A0A816Y4W4-F1
#
_cell.length_a   1.000
_cell.length_b   1.000
_cell.length_c   1.000
_cell.angle_alpha   90.00
_cell.angle_beta   90.00
_cell.angle_gamma   90.00
#
_symmetry.space_group_name_H-M   'P 1'
#
loop_
_entity.id
_entity.type
_entity.pdbx_description
1 polymer ?
#
loop_
_entity_poly.entity_id
_entity_poly.type
_entity_poly.pdbx_seq_one_letter_code
_entity_poly.pdbx_strand_id
1 'polypeptide(L)'
;MIHIRIQHEFWTQSMLDCCNQLNHWTIISKHIFLPNTTFHTLWLNAYQINSLMSYAVTSKLKLLISGTEQEQLDAEDLCQFFNHLSTITTTTTSSSETAFVKLSYIEKQYPFELATCFFYRKDFDRSKYYIQYAKDQFFLHWSQLSRLSEYGHDLITRDLFLGRIQKDLLSQWKLPDVIRSSISTWNDIVTNRGLFFDIVDKLINEP
;
A
#
# COMPACT_ATOMS: atom_id res chain seq x y z
N MET A 1 -17.96 -10.32 -29.45
CA MET A 1 -18.30 -9.87 -28.07
C MET A 1 -17.11 -9.98 -27.11
N ILE A 2 -16.41 -11.12 -27.06
CA ILE A 2 -15.22 -11.32 -26.20
C ILE A 2 -14.06 -10.35 -26.50
N HIS A 3 -13.76 -10.10 -27.78
CA HIS A 3 -12.69 -9.17 -28.18
C HIS A 3 -12.88 -7.73 -27.69
N ILE A 4 -14.12 -7.23 -27.68
CA ILE A 4 -14.43 -5.85 -27.25
C ILE A 4 -14.18 -5.71 -25.74
N ARG A 5 -14.53 -6.74 -24.97
CA ARG A 5 -14.33 -6.75 -23.52
C ARG A 5 -12.86 -6.76 -23.15
N ILE A 6 -12.06 -7.62 -23.77
CA ILE A 6 -10.59 -7.68 -23.54
C ILE A 6 -9.94 -6.34 -23.91
N GLN A 7 -10.36 -5.76 -25.03
CA GLN A 7 -9.84 -4.47 -25.45
C GLN A 7 -10.18 -3.36 -24.45
N HIS A 8 -11.42 -3.31 -23.96
CA HIS A 8 -11.83 -2.36 -22.93
C HIS A 8 -11.05 -2.55 -21.61
N GLU A 9 -10.84 -3.79 -21.20
CA GLU A 9 -10.04 -4.16 -20.02
C GLU A 9 -8.58 -3.66 -20.17
N PHE A 10 -7.97 -3.89 -21.34
CA PHE A 10 -6.62 -3.41 -21.65
C PHE A 10 -6.50 -1.88 -21.63
N TRP A 11 -7.45 -1.17 -22.25
CA TRP A 11 -7.44 0.30 -22.25
C TRP A 11 -7.63 0.87 -20.85
N THR A 12 -8.49 0.24 -20.04
CA THR A 12 -8.71 0.63 -18.64
C THR A 12 -7.42 0.48 -17.84
N GLN A 13 -6.74 -0.67 -17.96
CA GLN A 13 -5.47 -0.91 -17.29
C GLN A 13 -4.40 0.11 -17.70
N SER A 14 -4.27 0.35 -19.01
CA SER A 14 -3.30 1.30 -19.56
C SER A 14 -3.56 2.74 -19.09
N MET A 15 -4.83 3.14 -19.02
CA MET A 15 -5.23 4.44 -18.47
C MET A 15 -4.84 4.57 -17.00
N LEU A 16 -5.12 3.54 -16.18
CA LEU A 16 -4.75 3.52 -14.76
C LEU A 16 -3.23 3.60 -14.56
N ASP A 17 -2.46 2.89 -15.38
CA ASP A 17 -0.99 2.95 -15.36
C ASP A 17 -0.47 4.35 -15.68
N CYS A 18 -0.99 5.00 -16.71
CA CYS A 18 -0.64 6.36 -17.06
C CYS A 18 -0.98 7.34 -15.93
N CYS A 19 -2.19 7.25 -15.37
CA CYS A 19 -2.60 8.11 -14.26
C CYS A 19 -1.74 7.88 -13.02
N ASN A 20 -1.31 6.64 -12.76
CA ASN A 20 -0.45 6.29 -11.63
C ASN A 20 0.95 6.91 -11.79
N GLN A 21 1.52 6.90 -12.99
CA GLN A 21 2.81 7.53 -13.27
C GLN A 21 2.76 9.06 -13.15
N LEU A 22 1.61 9.68 -13.45
CA LEU A 22 1.40 11.12 -13.40
C LEU A 22 0.89 11.63 -12.03
N ASN A 23 0.72 10.75 -11.05
CA ASN A 23 0.17 11.07 -9.73
C ASN A 23 -1.26 11.65 -9.75
N HIS A 24 -2.09 11.28 -10.74
CA HIS A 24 -3.48 11.74 -10.84
C HIS A 24 -4.44 10.86 -10.01
N TRP A 25 -4.27 10.89 -8.70
CA TRP A 25 -4.97 10.01 -7.75
C TRP A 25 -6.48 10.22 -7.72
N THR A 26 -6.95 11.46 -7.82
CA THR A 26 -8.39 11.80 -7.82
C THR A 26 -9.10 11.19 -9.02
N ILE A 27 -8.45 11.16 -10.19
CA ILE A 27 -9.03 10.58 -11.42
C ILE A 27 -9.12 9.06 -11.30
N ILE A 28 -8.06 8.42 -10.80
CA ILE A 28 -8.05 6.97 -10.54
C ILE A 28 -9.17 6.61 -9.57
N SER A 29 -9.26 7.31 -8.44
CA SER A 29 -10.28 7.05 -7.43
C SER A 29 -11.69 7.21 -8.00
N LYS A 30 -11.96 8.28 -8.75
CA LYS A 30 -13.30 8.50 -9.35
C LYS A 30 -13.65 7.50 -10.44
N HIS A 31 -12.66 7.00 -11.19
CA HIS A 31 -12.87 6.01 -12.22
C HIS A 31 -13.19 4.63 -11.63
N ILE A 32 -12.54 4.26 -10.52
CA ILE A 32 -12.76 2.97 -9.85
C ILE A 32 -14.02 3.03 -8.98
N PHE A 33 -14.19 4.11 -8.22
CA PHE A 33 -15.31 4.31 -7.30
C PHE A 33 -16.40 5.17 -7.97
N LEU A 34 -17.24 4.50 -8.75
CA LEU A 34 -18.55 5.03 -9.15
C LEU A 34 -19.43 5.19 -7.90
N PRO A 35 -20.48 6.05 -7.92
CA PRO A 35 -21.24 6.44 -6.72
C PRO A 35 -21.85 5.30 -5.89
N ASN A 36 -21.96 4.08 -6.43
CA ASN A 36 -22.49 2.90 -5.73
C ASN A 36 -21.46 1.80 -5.47
N THR A 37 -20.19 2.02 -5.82
CA THR A 37 -19.14 1.00 -5.64
C THR A 37 -18.35 1.29 -4.37
N THR A 38 -18.19 0.27 -3.53
CA THR A 38 -17.38 0.29 -2.30
C THR A 38 -16.26 -0.75 -2.41
N PHE A 39 -15.31 -0.73 -1.47
CA PHE A 39 -14.30 -1.79 -1.36
C PHE A 39 -14.94 -3.19 -1.22
N HIS A 40 -16.11 -3.28 -0.58
CA HIS A 40 -16.84 -4.54 -0.49
C HIS A 40 -17.37 -5.01 -1.85
N THR A 41 -17.86 -4.10 -2.70
CA THR A 41 -18.34 -4.49 -4.04
C THR A 41 -17.20 -4.91 -4.96
N LEU A 42 -16.03 -4.27 -4.84
CA LEU A 42 -14.82 -4.66 -5.60
C LEU A 42 -14.38 -6.08 -5.26
N TRP A 43 -14.62 -6.53 -4.02
CA TRP A 43 -14.31 -7.89 -3.59
C TRP A 43 -15.20 -8.97 -4.22
N LEU A 44 -16.40 -8.63 -4.69
CA LEU A 44 -17.34 -9.64 -5.22
C LEU A 44 -16.89 -10.21 -6.57
N ASN A 45 -15.96 -9.54 -7.27
CA ASN A 45 -15.50 -9.94 -8.59
C ASN A 45 -13.99 -10.18 -8.63
N ALA A 46 -13.59 -11.42 -8.95
CA ALA A 46 -12.19 -11.81 -9.03
C ALA A 46 -11.35 -10.97 -10.02
N TYR A 47 -11.95 -10.53 -11.13
CA TYR A 47 -11.26 -9.63 -12.07
C TYR A 47 -10.97 -8.27 -11.43
N GLN A 48 -11.95 -7.70 -10.73
CA GLN A 48 -11.80 -6.40 -10.06
C GLN A 48 -10.79 -6.47 -8.92
N ILE A 49 -10.76 -7.58 -8.17
CA ILE A 49 -9.74 -7.81 -7.15
C ILE A 49 -8.33 -7.80 -7.75
N ASN A 50 -8.12 -8.49 -8.87
CA ASN A 50 -6.77 -8.66 -9.44
C ASN A 50 -6.28 -7.42 -10.21
N SER A 51 -7.16 -6.73 -10.92
CA SER A 51 -6.79 -5.60 -11.80
C SER A 51 -6.98 -4.24 -11.14
N LEU A 52 -8.03 -4.03 -10.35
CA LEU A 52 -8.42 -2.71 -9.85
C LEU A 52 -8.06 -2.47 -8.38
N MET A 53 -8.04 -3.52 -7.55
CA MET A 53 -7.86 -3.36 -6.09
C MET A 53 -6.55 -2.66 -5.73
N SER A 54 -5.45 -2.96 -6.43
CA SER A 54 -4.16 -2.32 -6.17
C SER A 54 -4.23 -0.81 -6.38
N TYR A 55 -4.73 -0.36 -7.53
CA TYR A 55 -4.92 1.06 -7.82
C TYR A 55 -5.96 1.71 -6.90
N ALA A 56 -6.98 0.98 -6.48
CA ALA A 56 -8.00 1.47 -5.55
C ALA A 56 -7.38 1.78 -4.18
N VAL A 57 -6.60 0.84 -3.63
CA VAL A 57 -5.93 1.00 -2.34
C VAL A 57 -4.85 2.09 -2.44
N THR A 58 -3.98 2.05 -3.46
CA THR A 58 -2.91 3.03 -3.63
C THR A 58 -3.45 4.44 -3.81
N SER A 59 -4.43 4.65 -4.70
CA SER A 59 -4.98 5.99 -4.94
C SER A 59 -5.63 6.60 -3.70
N LYS A 60 -6.44 5.82 -2.97
CA LYS A 60 -7.06 6.27 -1.71
C LYS A 60 -6.01 6.54 -0.64
N LEU A 61 -4.99 5.70 -0.51
CA LEU A 61 -3.89 5.94 0.43
C LEU A 61 -3.12 7.23 0.10
N LYS A 62 -2.82 7.48 -1.17
CA LYS A 62 -2.12 8.71 -1.59
C LYS A 62 -2.97 9.95 -1.39
N LEU A 63 -4.28 9.87 -1.65
CA LEU A 63 -5.22 10.97 -1.36
C LEU A 63 -5.33 11.23 0.15
N LEU A 64 -5.28 10.18 0.98
CA LEU A 64 -5.28 10.33 2.43
C LEU A 64 -4.05 11.09 2.94
N ILE A 65 -2.89 10.87 2.31
CA ILE A 65 -1.62 11.47 2.74
C ILE A 65 -1.42 12.88 2.17
N SER A 66 -1.75 13.10 0.89
CA SER A 66 -1.37 14.31 0.15
C SER A 66 -2.55 15.04 -0.50
N GLY A 67 -3.77 14.56 -0.32
CA GLY A 67 -4.97 15.16 -0.88
C GLY A 67 -5.45 16.40 -0.14
N THR A 68 -6.45 17.07 -0.71
CA THR A 68 -7.18 18.16 -0.06
C THR A 68 -8.04 17.65 1.11
N GLU A 69 -8.48 18.52 2.02
CA GLU A 69 -9.28 18.13 3.20
C GLU A 69 -10.52 17.30 2.84
N GLN A 70 -11.24 17.67 1.77
CA GLN A 70 -12.38 16.91 1.27
C GLN A 70 -11.97 15.53 0.73
N GLU A 71 -10.87 15.46 -0.01
CA GLU A 71 -10.38 14.19 -0.56
C GLU A 71 -9.84 13.26 0.53
N GLN A 72 -9.29 13.81 1.62
CA GLN A 72 -8.85 13.05 2.79
C GLN A 72 -10.05 12.42 3.52
N LEU A 73 -11.14 13.18 3.70
CA LEU A 73 -12.39 12.64 4.28
C LEU A 73 -12.97 11.51 3.42
N ASP A 74 -13.00 11.70 2.09
CA ASP A 74 -13.46 10.66 1.16
C ASP A 74 -12.52 9.44 1.11
N ALA A 75 -11.23 9.64 1.44
CA ALA A 75 -10.22 8.58 1.49
C ALA A 75 -10.23 7.80 2.81
N GLU A 76 -10.84 8.34 3.87
CA GLU A 76 -10.91 7.71 5.18
C GLU A 76 -11.72 6.39 5.16
N ASP A 77 -12.59 6.20 4.15
CA ASP A 77 -13.27 4.93 3.88
C ASP A 77 -12.29 3.74 3.77
N LEU A 78 -11.06 3.95 3.27
CA LEU A 78 -10.02 2.93 3.24
C LEU A 78 -9.61 2.49 4.66
N CYS A 79 -9.40 3.46 5.55
CA CYS A 79 -9.06 3.22 6.95
C CYS A 79 -10.20 2.54 7.71
N GLN A 80 -11.45 2.89 7.39
CA GLN A 80 -12.64 2.25 7.95
C GLN A 80 -12.76 0.80 7.47
N PHE A 81 -12.51 0.55 6.18
CA PHE A 81 -12.50 -0.79 5.60
C PHE A 81 -11.48 -1.70 6.28
N PHE A 82 -10.24 -1.25 6.46
CA PHE A 82 -9.20 -2.04 7.15
C PHE A 82 -9.55 -2.32 8.62
N ASN A 83 -10.10 -1.33 9.34
CA ASN A 83 -10.56 -1.55 10.69
C ASN A 83 -11.70 -2.56 10.75
N HIS A 84 -12.70 -2.45 9.87
CA HIS A 84 -13.82 -3.37 9.83
C HIS A 84 -13.36 -4.82 9.60
N LEU A 85 -12.39 -5.05 8.71
CA LEU A 85 -11.78 -6.37 8.52
C LEU A 85 -11.13 -6.91 9.79
N SER A 86 -10.44 -6.06 10.57
CA SER A 86 -9.82 -6.46 11.84
C SER A 86 -10.83 -6.70 12.98
N THR A 87 -11.99 -6.05 12.95
CA THR A 87 -13.03 -6.19 13.98
C THR A 87 -13.89 -7.43 13.76
N ILE A 88 -14.20 -7.79 12.50
CA ILE A 88 -15.02 -8.97 12.18
C ILE A 88 -14.43 -10.26 12.77
N THR A 89 -13.11 -10.39 12.84
CA THR A 89 -12.45 -11.55 13.44
C THR A 89 -12.68 -11.68 14.96
N THR A 90 -13.03 -10.59 15.64
CA THR A 90 -13.32 -10.60 17.10
C THR A 90 -14.78 -10.88 17.44
N THR A 91 -15.71 -10.61 16.51
CA THR A 91 -17.15 -10.81 16.72
C THR A 91 -17.62 -12.04 15.96
N THR A 92 -17.72 -13.16 16.66
CA THR A 92 -18.15 -14.47 16.19
C THR A 92 -19.61 -14.49 15.70
N THR A 93 -19.85 -14.33 14.39
CA THR A 93 -21.10 -14.73 13.73
C THR A 93 -20.86 -15.22 12.30
N SER A 94 -20.94 -16.55 12.11
CA SER A 94 -21.26 -17.37 10.90
C SER A 94 -20.80 -17.00 9.47
N SER A 95 -20.14 -15.87 9.25
CA SER A 95 -19.54 -15.38 7.99
C SER A 95 -18.01 -15.31 8.08
N SER A 96 -17.46 -15.92 9.14
CA SER A 96 -16.06 -15.82 9.58
C SER A 96 -15.05 -16.35 8.57
N GLU A 97 -15.39 -17.37 7.79
CA GLU A 97 -14.45 -17.98 6.84
C GLU A 97 -14.11 -17.03 5.68
N THR A 98 -15.13 -16.38 5.09
CA THR A 98 -14.90 -15.40 4.02
C THR A 98 -14.22 -14.12 4.53
N ALA A 99 -14.49 -13.71 5.78
CA ALA A 99 -13.83 -12.57 6.40
C ALA A 99 -12.36 -12.85 6.73
N PHE A 100 -12.05 -14.06 7.19
CA PHE A 100 -10.68 -14.50 7.44
C PHE A 100 -9.88 -14.56 6.14
N VAL A 101 -10.44 -15.12 5.07
CA VAL A 101 -9.80 -15.15 3.74
C VAL A 101 -9.55 -13.73 3.21
N LYS A 102 -10.52 -12.82 3.39
CA LYS A 102 -10.38 -11.39 3.05
C LYS A 102 -9.21 -10.75 3.78
N LEU A 103 -9.17 -10.90 5.09
CA LEU A 103 -8.12 -10.32 5.93
C LEU A 103 -6.75 -10.89 5.55
N SER A 104 -6.61 -12.22 5.49
CA SER A 104 -5.36 -12.88 5.15
C SER A 104 -4.82 -12.47 3.77
N TYR A 105 -5.70 -12.29 2.79
CA TYR A 105 -5.31 -11.78 1.47
C TYR A 105 -4.82 -10.32 1.54
N ILE A 106 -5.54 -9.44 2.23
CA ILE A 106 -5.16 -8.03 2.36
C ILE A 106 -3.86 -7.88 3.14
N GLU A 107 -3.70 -8.60 4.26
CA GLU A 107 -2.46 -8.61 5.05
C GLU A 107 -1.27 -9.06 4.22
N LYS A 108 -1.44 -10.12 3.42
CA LYS A 108 -0.37 -10.64 2.57
C LYS A 108 -0.03 -9.72 1.40
N GLN A 109 -1.05 -9.12 0.76
CA GLN A 109 -0.87 -8.36 -0.48
C GLN A 109 -0.51 -6.89 -0.24
N TYR A 110 -1.02 -6.28 0.84
CA TYR A 110 -0.89 -4.85 1.12
C TYR A 110 -0.40 -4.55 2.56
N PRO A 111 0.70 -5.16 3.03
CA PRO A 111 1.17 -4.96 4.40
C PRO A 111 1.73 -3.54 4.64
N PHE A 112 2.30 -2.90 3.61
CA PHE A 112 2.82 -1.54 3.72
C PHE A 112 1.70 -0.50 3.80
N GLU A 113 0.64 -0.69 3.03
CA GLU A 113 -0.53 0.18 3.02
C GLU A 113 -1.28 0.10 4.36
N LEU A 114 -1.41 -1.11 4.93
CA LEU A 114 -1.93 -1.30 6.28
C LEU A 114 -1.08 -0.57 7.32
N ALA A 115 0.24 -0.76 7.30
CA ALA A 115 1.16 -0.06 8.19
C ALA A 115 1.01 1.47 8.10
N THR A 116 0.87 2.00 6.89
CA THR A 116 0.75 3.43 6.62
C THR A 116 -0.60 3.98 7.11
N CYS A 117 -1.70 3.25 6.91
CA CYS A 117 -3.01 3.62 7.45
C CYS A 117 -3.01 3.66 8.99
N PHE A 118 -2.43 2.65 9.66
CA PHE A 118 -2.34 2.66 11.13
C PHE A 118 -1.40 3.76 11.64
N PHE A 119 -0.32 4.05 10.91
CA PHE A 119 0.57 5.17 11.21
C PHE A 119 -0.17 6.51 11.12
N TYR A 120 -0.94 6.73 10.05
CA TYR A 120 -1.79 7.91 9.89
C TYR A 120 -2.79 8.09 11.05
N ARG A 121 -3.38 6.99 11.53
CA ARG A 121 -4.32 6.98 12.66
C ARG A 121 -3.66 7.05 14.04
N LYS A 122 -2.34 7.23 14.12
CA LYS A 122 -1.55 7.25 15.36
C LYS A 122 -1.60 5.93 16.17
N ASP A 123 -1.96 4.80 15.55
CA ASP A 123 -1.85 3.46 16.16
C ASP A 123 -0.47 2.88 15.81
N PHE A 124 0.54 3.27 16.60
CA PHE A 124 1.93 2.93 16.34
C PHE A 124 2.25 1.45 16.58
N ASP A 125 1.53 0.78 17.48
CA ASP A 125 1.77 -0.63 17.79
C ASP A 125 1.39 -1.52 16.60
N ARG A 126 0.20 -1.31 16.03
CA ARG A 126 -0.22 -2.03 14.82
C ARG A 126 0.62 -1.65 13.62
N SER A 127 0.95 -0.37 13.46
CA SER A 127 1.82 0.08 12.37
C SER A 127 3.18 -0.64 12.41
N LYS A 128 3.82 -0.69 13.58
CA LYS A 128 5.10 -1.38 13.78
C LYS A 128 5.02 -2.87 13.46
N TYR A 129 3.94 -3.54 13.87
CA TYR A 129 3.70 -4.94 13.53
C TYR A 129 3.66 -5.16 12.02
N TYR A 130 2.87 -4.38 11.29
CA TYR A 130 2.73 -4.54 9.84
C TYR A 130 3.98 -4.15 9.06
N ILE A 131 4.76 -3.16 9.53
CA ILE A 131 6.07 -2.85 8.92
C ILE A 131 7.03 -4.04 9.05
N GLN A 132 7.09 -4.65 10.24
CA GLN A 132 7.94 -5.81 10.46
C GLN A 132 7.47 -7.00 9.62
N TYR A 133 6.15 -7.24 9.56
CA TYR A 133 5.58 -8.26 8.69
C TYR A 133 5.89 -8.01 7.20
N ALA A 134 5.77 -6.77 6.71
CA ALA A 134 6.10 -6.39 5.34
C ALA A 134 7.57 -6.66 5.01
N LYS A 135 8.46 -6.34 5.94
CA LYS A 135 9.90 -6.62 5.83
C LYS A 135 10.18 -8.12 5.74
N ASP A 136 9.52 -8.93 6.56
CA ASP A 136 9.70 -10.39 6.56
C ASP A 136 9.14 -11.01 5.27
N GLN A 137 7.97 -10.56 4.78
CA GLN A 137 7.42 -10.96 3.48
C GLN A 137 8.35 -10.59 2.33
N PHE A 138 8.93 -9.39 2.34
CA PHE A 138 9.89 -8.95 1.33
C PHE A 138 11.12 -9.88 1.29
N PHE A 139 11.70 -10.23 2.44
CA PHE A 139 12.84 -11.15 2.47
C PHE A 139 12.47 -12.55 1.98
N LEU A 140 11.30 -13.06 2.36
CA LEU A 140 10.82 -14.35 1.88
C LEU A 140 10.65 -14.34 0.36
N HIS A 141 9.95 -13.33 -0.19
CA HIS A 141 9.75 -13.21 -1.63
C HIS A 141 11.07 -13.03 -2.38
N TRP A 142 11.96 -12.15 -1.89
CA TRP A 142 13.27 -11.94 -2.51
C TRP A 142 14.10 -13.22 -2.53
N SER A 143 14.10 -14.00 -1.44
CA SER A 143 14.80 -15.28 -1.38
C SER A 143 14.30 -16.31 -2.41
N GLN A 144 13.04 -16.18 -2.84
CA GLN A 144 12.40 -17.04 -3.84
C GLN A 144 12.61 -16.56 -5.28
N LEU A 145 13.09 -15.34 -5.50
CA LEU A 145 13.42 -14.86 -6.84
C LEU A 145 14.64 -15.64 -7.35
N SER A 146 14.41 -16.48 -8.35
CA SER A 146 15.37 -17.41 -8.98
C SER A 146 16.66 -16.78 -9.52
N ARG A 147 16.81 -15.45 -9.46
CA ARG A 147 18.05 -14.75 -9.83
C ARG A 147 19.16 -14.84 -8.79
N LEU A 148 18.86 -15.28 -7.56
CA LEU A 148 19.88 -15.58 -6.55
C LEU A 148 20.47 -17.00 -6.66
N SER A 149 19.89 -17.88 -7.49
CA SER A 149 20.50 -19.20 -7.77
C SER A 149 21.52 -19.16 -8.91
N GLU A 150 21.57 -18.09 -9.71
CA GLU A 150 22.54 -17.94 -10.81
C GLU A 150 23.79 -17.14 -10.42
N TYR A 151 23.69 -16.23 -9.46
CA TYR A 151 24.85 -15.55 -8.86
C TYR A 151 25.02 -16.04 -7.43
N GLY A 152 25.79 -17.13 -7.30
CA GLY A 152 26.37 -17.51 -6.02
C GLY A 152 27.14 -16.34 -5.41
N HIS A 153 27.12 -16.26 -4.08
CA HIS A 153 27.71 -15.24 -3.20
C HIS A 153 26.79 -14.01 -3.01
N ASP A 154 26.35 -13.64 -1.79
CA ASP A 154 27.09 -13.68 -0.53
C ASP A 154 26.15 -13.46 0.67
N LEU A 155 26.29 -14.29 1.71
CA LEU A 155 25.76 -14.04 3.05
C LEU A 155 26.28 -12.70 3.63
N ILE A 156 27.42 -12.23 3.14
CA ILE A 156 28.07 -10.96 3.50
C ILE A 156 27.21 -9.74 3.11
N THR A 157 26.48 -9.79 1.99
CA THR A 157 25.60 -8.69 1.56
C THR A 157 24.40 -8.53 2.49
N ARG A 158 23.89 -9.65 3.03
CA ARG A 158 22.81 -9.66 4.01
C ARG A 158 23.25 -9.02 5.33
N ASP A 159 24.43 -9.38 5.82
CA ASP A 159 24.94 -8.88 7.10
C ASP A 159 25.45 -7.43 7.01
N LEU A 160 26.00 -7.00 5.86
CA LEU A 160 26.32 -5.59 5.58
C LEU A 160 25.08 -4.68 5.48
N PHE A 161 23.95 -5.22 4.99
CA PHE A 161 22.69 -4.47 4.89
C PHE A 161 22.04 -4.29 6.27
N LEU A 162 22.04 -5.34 7.09
CA LEU A 162 21.47 -5.32 8.44
C LEU A 162 22.35 -4.56 9.45
N GLY A 163 23.68 -4.61 9.30
CA GLY A 163 24.64 -3.97 10.21
C GLY A 163 24.69 -2.43 10.14
N ARG A 164 24.02 -1.80 9.17
CA ARG A 164 24.01 -0.32 9.02
C ARG A 164 22.84 0.39 9.69
N ILE A 165 21.95 -0.33 10.39
CA ILE A 165 20.68 0.21 10.96
C ILE A 165 20.91 0.90 12.33
N GLN A 166 22.10 1.42 12.62
CA GLN A 166 22.40 2.07 13.91
C GLN A 166 23.16 3.41 13.76
N LYS A 167 22.59 4.36 13.01
CA LYS A 167 22.98 5.78 13.07
C LYS A 167 21.74 6.68 12.90
N ASP A 168 21.90 7.94 13.29
CA ASP A 168 20.89 9.00 13.28
C ASP A 168 19.96 8.97 12.05
N LEU A 169 18.65 8.87 12.28
CA LEU A 169 17.65 8.45 11.29
C LEU A 169 17.63 9.37 10.07
N LEU A 170 17.74 10.69 10.26
CA LEU A 170 17.76 11.68 9.19
C LEU A 170 19.05 11.61 8.35
N SER A 171 20.18 11.29 8.98
CA SER A 171 21.47 11.12 8.28
C SER A 171 21.49 9.88 7.38
N GLN A 172 20.59 8.91 7.63
CA GLN A 172 20.46 7.68 6.86
C GLN A 172 19.46 7.77 5.71
N TRP A 173 18.68 8.85 5.61
CA TRP A 173 17.66 9.03 4.58
C TRP A 173 18.28 9.26 3.21
N LYS A 174 18.70 8.17 2.56
CA LYS A 174 19.16 8.19 1.17
C LYS A 174 17.99 8.36 0.24
N LEU A 175 18.09 9.30 -0.68
CA LEU A 175 17.16 9.38 -1.79
C LEU A 175 17.48 8.27 -2.80
N PRO A 176 16.48 7.81 -3.59
CA PRO A 176 16.73 6.90 -4.70
C PRO A 176 17.69 7.50 -5.72
N ASP A 177 18.18 6.67 -6.64
CA ASP A 177 18.99 7.14 -7.75
C ASP A 177 18.10 7.89 -8.75
N VAL A 178 18.48 9.11 -9.11
CA VAL A 178 17.69 9.99 -9.99
C VAL A 178 17.52 9.38 -11.40
N ILE A 179 18.51 8.63 -11.88
CA ILE A 179 18.53 8.07 -13.23
C ILE A 179 17.90 6.67 -13.26
N ARG A 180 18.15 5.87 -12.22
CA ARG A 180 17.80 4.45 -12.22
C ARG A 180 16.48 4.12 -11.55
N SER A 181 15.99 4.96 -10.64
CA SER A 181 14.77 4.68 -9.91
C SER A 181 13.54 5.19 -10.66
N SER A 182 12.44 4.43 -10.59
CA SER A 182 11.19 4.81 -11.24
C SER A 182 10.56 6.00 -10.52
N ILE A 183 9.72 6.76 -11.25
CA ILE A 183 8.94 7.87 -10.70
C ILE A 183 8.04 7.38 -9.54
N SER A 184 7.47 6.18 -9.66
CA SER A 184 6.67 5.57 -8.59
C SER A 184 7.48 5.36 -7.31
N THR A 185 8.71 4.84 -7.41
CA THR A 185 9.59 4.67 -6.23
C THR A 185 9.94 6.01 -5.58
N TRP A 186 10.22 7.03 -6.39
CA TRP A 186 10.45 8.38 -5.90
C TRP A 186 9.23 8.94 -5.19
N ASN A 187 8.05 8.83 -5.81
CA ASN A 187 6.79 9.30 -5.24
C ASN A 187 6.51 8.63 -3.89
N ASP A 188 6.65 7.31 -3.80
CA ASP A 188 6.42 6.58 -2.55
C ASP A 188 7.30 7.06 -1.41
N ILE A 189 8.62 7.18 -1.66
CA ILE A 189 9.57 7.60 -0.64
C ILE A 189 9.31 9.04 -0.21
N VAL A 190 9.03 9.94 -1.14
CA VAL A 190 8.77 11.36 -0.83
C VAL A 190 7.46 11.50 -0.06
N THR A 191 6.37 10.86 -0.49
CA THR A 191 5.07 10.96 0.20
C THR A 191 5.11 10.35 1.60
N ASN A 192 5.77 9.21 1.79
CA ASN A 192 5.85 8.56 3.10
C ASN A 192 6.74 9.34 4.07
N ARG A 193 7.79 9.98 3.57
CA ARG A 193 8.63 10.89 4.37
C ARG A 193 7.89 12.18 4.73
N GLY A 194 7.09 12.72 3.81
CA GLY A 194 6.19 13.84 4.09
C GLY A 194 5.24 13.52 5.25
N LEU A 195 4.54 12.39 5.15
CA LEU A 195 3.67 11.89 6.23
C LEU A 195 4.40 11.76 7.58
N PHE A 196 5.63 11.24 7.57
CA PHE A 196 6.44 11.13 8.79
C PHE A 196 6.69 12.50 9.42
N PHE A 197 7.08 13.50 8.62
CA PHE A 197 7.28 14.85 9.14
C PHE A 197 5.99 15.47 9.67
N ASP A 198 4.87 15.31 8.97
CA ASP A 198 3.57 15.85 9.40
C ASP A 198 3.14 15.25 10.75
N ILE A 199 3.37 13.96 10.97
CA ILE A 199 3.04 13.29 12.23
C ILE A 199 4.00 13.71 13.34
N VAL A 200 5.29 13.78 13.07
CA VAL A 200 6.29 14.22 14.06
C VAL A 200 6.02 15.67 14.48
N ASP A 201 5.72 16.56 13.54
CA ASP A 201 5.40 17.95 13.83
C ASP A 201 4.13 18.06 14.69
N LYS A 202 3.08 17.30 14.37
CA LYS A 202 1.88 17.20 15.21
C LYS A 202 2.18 16.67 16.61
N LEU A 203 3.01 15.65 16.76
CA LEU A 203 3.37 15.09 18.07
C LEU A 203 4.25 16.03 18.91
N ILE A 204 5.06 16.89 18.27
CA ILE A 204 5.88 17.87 18.96
C ILE A 204 5.06 19.10 19.36
N ASN A 205 4.07 19.48 18.54
CA ASN A 205 3.29 20.71 18.73
C ASN A 205 1.93 20.50 19.44
N GLU A 206 1.41 19.27 19.54
CA GLU A 206 0.25 18.93 20.38
C GLU A 206 0.72 18.63 21.83
N PRO A 207 0.26 19.40 22.84
CA PRO A 207 0.62 19.18 24.26
C PRO A 207 -0.05 17.95 24.90
#